data_AF-A0A0A9A5C4-F1
#
_entry.id   AF-A0A0A9A5C4-F1
#
_cell.length_a   1.000
_cell.length_b   1.000
_cell.length_c   1.000
_cell.angle_alpha   90.00
_cell.angle_beta   90.00
_cell.angle_gamma   90.00
#
_symmetry.space_group_name_H-M   'P 1'
#
loop_
_entity.id
_entity.type
_entity.pdbx_description
1 polymer ?
#
loop_
_entity_poly.entity_id
_entity_poly.type
_entity_poly.pdbx_seq_one_letter_code
_entity_poly.pdbx_strand_id
1 'polypeptide(L)'
;MAAQTPPTAPPVEARLADLCKELGVEAGVAGEAAALLEEGKGALLASPSFGSRSHEDAQRLCLAFVLYCAAKLKGRKEGSGVKLCEILKGCKLKYDDFFEEAQQLGLKIEKLLESRYGLDWEGRLELKQLESLVNLLTDAIRFYRKAYNELFSSTRTDQESRSATNTPEYFLFGWHLFLMLRSRSPELFKDLVSCIHGLVAVLAILLIHVPTKFRSFTIEGSSHLIKSTEKGVDLIASLCHNYHTSEDRLKEMMGRSHKAIEDFFSMKSISASECKTKTLDKIDTDGVLYFNGLLDEKCFQSNLEKLEKQCYSNTWEGDLNLKLFLINNDCIPSAENSSGDSTNIGCSKRVFETLASPTKTIKSMLTVPSSPLSPANGGSVKIVQMTPVTSAMTTAKWLRKVISPLSEKPSSKLQQFLSSCDRDLTNDVTKRVSIVLEAIFPTKSSADRGGSIGLNCAFDIPWAEARKMEASKLYYRVLEAICRAESQNNNVQNLTPLLSNERFHRCLIACSAELVLATHKTVIMMFPAVLESTGLTAFDLSKIIESFVRHEETLPRELKRHLNSLEEQLLESMAWEKGSSLYNSLVVARPSLAVEINRLGLLAEPMLSLDDLVALQNIHVESLPATPSKKTCC
;
A
#
# COMPACT_ATOMS: atom_id res chain seq x y z
N MET A 1 -47.08 15.53 38.20
CA MET A 1 -45.75 15.62 37.56
C MET A 1 -45.77 14.73 36.32
N ALA A 2 -46.03 15.32 35.16
CA ALA A 2 -45.97 14.59 33.89
C ALA A 2 -44.52 14.65 33.39
N ALA A 3 -43.90 13.48 33.21
CA ALA A 3 -42.57 13.35 32.65
C ALA A 3 -42.57 13.87 31.21
N GLN A 4 -41.71 14.86 30.93
CA GLN A 4 -41.43 15.30 29.57
C GLN A 4 -40.76 14.15 28.82
N THR A 5 -41.40 13.69 27.75
CA THR A 5 -40.78 12.85 26.74
C THR A 5 -39.57 13.58 26.14
N PRO A 6 -38.41 12.91 25.95
CA PRO A 6 -37.26 13.54 25.31
C PRO A 6 -37.61 13.92 23.85
N PRO A 7 -37.03 15.00 23.32
CA PRO A 7 -37.31 15.46 21.96
C PRO A 7 -36.94 14.37 20.93
N THR A 8 -37.83 14.16 19.96
CA THR A 8 -37.62 13.26 18.82
C THR A 8 -36.38 13.70 18.06
N ALA A 9 -35.43 12.78 17.81
CA ALA A 9 -34.22 13.09 17.07
C ALA A 9 -34.55 13.63 15.66
N PRO A 10 -33.81 14.64 15.15
CA PRO A 10 -34.07 15.21 13.84
C PRO A 10 -33.94 14.15 12.73
N PRO A 11 -34.72 14.27 11.64
CA PRO A 11 -34.61 13.40 10.47
C PRO A 11 -33.17 13.36 9.93
N VAL A 12 -32.76 12.23 9.35
CA VAL A 12 -31.39 12.03 8.84
C VAL A 12 -31.04 13.07 7.77
N GLU A 13 -32.04 13.46 6.99
CA GLU A 13 -32.00 14.48 5.95
C GLU A 13 -31.71 15.86 6.53
N ALA A 14 -32.30 16.20 7.68
CA ALA A 14 -32.04 17.47 8.36
C ALA A 14 -30.60 17.51 8.89
N ARG A 15 -30.10 16.40 9.44
CA ARG A 15 -28.70 16.29 9.88
C ARG A 15 -27.71 16.40 8.72
N LEU A 16 -28.04 15.86 7.55
CA LEU A 16 -27.22 16.04 6.34
C LEU A 16 -27.18 17.52 5.93
N ALA A 17 -28.32 18.20 5.94
CA ALA A 17 -28.40 19.62 5.59
C ALA A 17 -27.58 20.49 6.56
N ASP A 18 -27.66 20.22 7.86
CA ASP A 18 -26.86 20.91 8.89
C ASP A 18 -25.36 20.66 8.69
N LEU A 19 -24.96 19.42 8.43
CA LEU A 19 -23.56 19.06 8.14
C LEU A 19 -23.05 19.79 6.88
N CYS A 20 -23.83 19.79 5.80
CA CYS A 20 -23.46 20.51 4.57
C CYS A 20 -23.29 22.00 4.80
N LYS A 21 -24.13 22.60 5.65
CA LYS A 21 -24.06 24.02 6.02
C LYS A 21 -22.83 24.32 6.89
N GLU A 22 -22.52 23.46 7.86
CA GLU A 22 -21.34 23.58 8.72
C GLU A 22 -20.04 23.51 7.90
N LEU A 23 -20.00 22.59 6.93
CA LEU A 23 -18.83 22.36 6.08
C LEU A 23 -18.74 23.32 4.87
N GLY A 24 -19.73 24.18 4.66
CA GLY A 24 -19.76 25.09 3.51
C GLY A 24 -19.83 24.38 2.16
N VAL A 25 -20.50 23.22 2.09
CA VAL A 25 -20.63 22.40 0.88
C VAL A 25 -21.37 23.18 -0.22
N GLU A 26 -20.86 23.13 -1.46
CA GLU A 26 -21.54 23.73 -2.62
C GLU A 26 -22.95 23.16 -2.80
N ALA A 27 -23.94 24.02 -3.10
CA ALA A 27 -25.34 23.63 -3.23
C ALA A 27 -25.57 22.46 -4.21
N GLY A 28 -24.78 22.37 -5.28
CA GLY A 28 -24.80 21.23 -6.20
C GLY A 28 -24.45 19.91 -5.52
N VAL A 29 -23.34 19.87 -4.78
CA VAL A 29 -22.88 18.67 -4.04
C VAL A 29 -23.85 18.34 -2.91
N ALA A 30 -24.32 19.34 -2.16
CA ALA A 30 -25.30 19.13 -1.09
C ALA A 30 -26.62 18.54 -1.62
N GLY A 31 -27.12 19.03 -2.77
CA GLY A 31 -28.31 18.48 -3.42
C GLY A 31 -28.11 17.06 -3.94
N GLU A 32 -26.90 16.72 -4.40
CA GLU A 32 -26.56 15.35 -4.79
C GLU A 32 -26.56 14.40 -3.60
N ALA A 33 -25.91 14.81 -2.50
CA ALA A 33 -25.86 14.04 -1.28
C ALA A 33 -27.27 13.78 -0.74
N ALA A 34 -28.14 14.80 -0.77
CA ALA A 34 -29.54 14.65 -0.37
C ALA A 34 -30.31 13.66 -1.27
N ALA A 35 -30.15 13.74 -2.59
CA ALA A 35 -30.80 12.82 -3.52
C ALA A 35 -30.32 11.36 -3.32
N LEU A 36 -29.00 11.17 -3.18
CA LEU A 36 -28.40 9.86 -2.94
C LEU A 36 -28.84 9.28 -1.58
N LEU A 37 -28.96 10.13 -0.55
CA LEU A 37 -29.51 9.72 0.75
C LEU A 37 -30.98 9.31 0.62
N GLU A 38 -31.81 10.12 -0.05
CA GLU A 38 -33.24 9.83 -0.19
C GLU A 38 -33.52 8.50 -0.89
N GLU A 39 -32.78 8.21 -1.97
CA GLU A 39 -32.93 6.99 -2.76
C GLU A 39 -32.28 5.78 -2.07
N GLY A 40 -31.21 5.99 -1.29
CA GLY A 40 -30.43 4.94 -0.64
C GLY A 40 -30.76 4.66 0.83
N LYS A 41 -31.49 5.53 1.54
CA LYS A 41 -31.66 5.47 3.01
C LYS A 41 -32.22 4.16 3.51
N GLY A 42 -33.12 3.52 2.75
CA GLY A 42 -33.69 2.22 3.09
C GLY A 42 -32.64 1.12 3.19
N ALA A 43 -31.64 1.11 2.30
CA ALA A 43 -30.55 0.14 2.31
C ALA A 43 -29.41 0.54 3.25
N LEU A 44 -29.06 1.84 3.30
CA LEU A 44 -27.97 2.36 4.13
C LEU A 44 -28.27 2.27 5.63
N LEU A 45 -29.51 2.53 6.04
CA LEU A 45 -29.95 2.51 7.43
C LEU A 45 -30.60 1.18 7.85
N ALA A 46 -30.74 0.21 6.93
CA ALA A 46 -31.18 -1.14 7.28
C ALA A 46 -30.16 -1.81 8.20
N SER A 47 -30.68 -2.51 9.22
CA SER A 47 -29.99 -2.96 10.43
C SER A 47 -28.50 -3.25 10.25
N PRO A 48 -27.67 -2.72 11.16
CA PRO A 48 -26.28 -3.04 11.25
C PRO A 48 -25.91 -4.53 11.20
N SER A 49 -25.06 -4.94 10.26
CA SER A 49 -24.07 -6.00 10.52
C SER A 49 -22.90 -5.46 11.36
N PHE A 50 -23.13 -4.42 12.18
CA PHE A 50 -22.06 -3.67 12.83
C PHE A 50 -21.75 -4.37 14.14
N GLY A 51 -20.48 -4.76 14.32
CA GLY A 51 -19.99 -5.16 15.61
C GLY A 51 -20.13 -4.00 16.60
N SER A 52 -21.00 -4.12 17.60
CA SER A 52 -21.03 -3.30 18.84
C SER A 52 -21.14 -1.75 18.73
N ARG A 53 -21.35 -1.14 17.55
CA ARG A 53 -21.43 0.33 17.40
C ARG A 53 -22.86 0.89 17.63
N SER A 54 -22.97 2.13 18.11
CA SER A 54 -24.26 2.76 18.39
C SER A 54 -25.04 3.13 17.10
N HIS A 55 -26.37 3.22 17.17
CA HIS A 55 -27.20 3.67 16.05
C HIS A 55 -26.81 5.08 15.55
N GLU A 56 -26.29 5.92 16.45
CA GLU A 56 -25.83 7.26 16.10
C GLU A 56 -24.54 7.24 15.26
N ASP A 57 -23.61 6.33 15.56
CA ASP A 57 -22.37 6.17 14.81
C ASP A 57 -22.63 5.61 13.40
N ALA A 58 -23.56 4.66 13.28
CA ALA A 58 -24.01 4.15 11.99
C ALA A 58 -24.58 5.26 11.10
N GLN A 59 -25.36 6.17 11.69
CA GLN A 59 -25.90 7.31 10.98
C GLN A 59 -24.81 8.30 10.55
N ARG A 60 -23.84 8.59 11.43
CA ARG A 60 -22.68 9.45 11.10
C ARG A 60 -21.88 8.87 9.94
N LEU A 61 -21.63 7.56 9.94
CA LEU A 61 -20.93 6.84 8.86
C LEU A 61 -21.68 6.93 7.54
N CYS A 62 -23.00 6.71 7.55
CA CYS A 62 -23.84 6.85 6.36
C CYS A 62 -23.77 8.27 5.78
N LEU A 63 -23.91 9.29 6.64
CA LEU A 63 -23.84 10.69 6.21
C LEU A 63 -22.46 11.03 5.61
N ALA A 64 -21.38 10.57 6.25
CA ALA A 64 -20.03 10.77 5.76
C ALA A 64 -19.82 10.09 4.39
N PHE A 65 -20.28 8.85 4.24
CA PHE A 65 -20.14 8.08 3.00
C PHE A 65 -20.91 8.70 1.84
N VAL A 66 -22.18 9.08 2.07
CA VAL A 66 -23.03 9.71 1.06
C VAL A 66 -22.43 11.05 0.61
N LEU A 67 -22.00 11.89 1.56
CA LEU A 67 -21.39 13.17 1.24
C LEU A 67 -20.07 13.00 0.48
N TYR A 68 -19.27 11.99 0.83
CA TYR A 68 -18.04 11.66 0.11
C TYR A 68 -18.32 11.22 -1.33
N CYS A 69 -19.30 10.34 -1.55
CA CYS A 69 -19.72 9.92 -2.88
C CYS A 69 -20.17 11.12 -3.72
N ALA A 70 -21.04 11.97 -3.17
CA ALA A 70 -21.51 13.16 -3.84
C ALA A 70 -20.37 14.14 -4.18
N ALA A 71 -19.46 14.39 -3.24
CA ALA A 71 -18.33 15.30 -3.44
C ALA A 71 -17.33 14.79 -4.49
N LYS A 72 -17.12 13.47 -4.56
CA LYS A 72 -16.13 12.87 -5.47
C LYS A 72 -16.70 12.58 -6.86
N LEU A 73 -17.95 12.10 -6.95
CA LEU A 73 -18.52 11.54 -8.19
C LEU A 73 -19.35 12.54 -9.03
N LYS A 74 -19.84 13.64 -8.44
CA LYS A 74 -20.66 14.65 -9.16
C LYS A 74 -19.87 15.51 -10.17
N GLY A 75 -18.55 15.29 -10.29
CA GLY A 75 -17.66 15.97 -11.23
C GLY A 75 -16.99 17.20 -10.61
N ARG A 76 -15.66 17.20 -10.56
CA ARG A 76 -14.87 18.34 -10.06
C ARG A 76 -14.92 19.48 -11.08
N LYS A 77 -15.35 20.68 -10.67
CA LYS A 77 -14.59 21.88 -11.05
C LYS A 77 -13.35 21.90 -10.18
N GLU A 78 -12.17 22.10 -10.76
CA GLU A 78 -10.90 22.05 -10.03
C GLU A 78 -10.96 22.99 -8.80
N GLY A 79 -10.85 22.40 -7.60
CA GLY A 79 -10.63 23.14 -6.35
C GLY A 79 -11.84 23.45 -5.44
N SER A 80 -13.08 23.02 -5.75
CA SER A 80 -14.28 23.45 -4.96
C SER A 80 -14.99 22.37 -4.12
N GLY A 81 -14.49 21.13 -4.04
CA GLY A 81 -15.13 20.04 -3.29
C GLY A 81 -14.69 19.95 -1.83
N VAL A 82 -15.62 19.62 -0.92
CA VAL A 82 -15.32 19.30 0.50
C VAL A 82 -14.51 18.01 0.59
N LYS A 83 -13.47 18.03 1.43
CA LYS A 83 -12.49 16.95 1.57
C LYS A 83 -12.96 15.88 2.56
N LEU A 84 -12.48 14.64 2.40
CA LEU A 84 -12.82 13.56 3.35
C LEU A 84 -12.47 13.94 4.80
N CYS A 85 -11.32 14.56 5.03
CA CYS A 85 -10.93 14.97 6.38
C CYS A 85 -11.91 15.96 7.04
N GLU A 86 -12.50 16.86 6.25
CA GLU A 86 -13.48 17.85 6.70
C GLU A 86 -14.80 17.15 7.03
N ILE A 87 -15.23 16.22 6.16
CA ILE A 87 -16.40 15.37 6.38
C ILE A 87 -16.24 14.57 7.67
N LEU A 88 -15.14 13.84 7.84
CA LEU A 88 -14.91 13.01 9.02
C LEU A 88 -14.81 13.84 10.31
N LYS A 89 -14.20 15.03 10.24
CA LYS A 89 -14.15 15.96 11.37
C LYS A 89 -15.56 16.44 11.75
N GLY A 90 -16.38 16.85 10.79
CA GLY A 90 -17.77 17.26 11.03
C GLY A 90 -18.64 16.11 11.56
N CYS A 91 -18.38 14.89 11.10
CA CYS A 91 -19.06 13.69 11.58
C CYS A 91 -18.48 13.11 12.88
N LYS A 92 -17.36 13.64 13.39
CA LYS A 92 -16.62 13.12 14.56
C LYS A 92 -16.21 11.64 14.40
N LEU A 93 -15.77 11.26 13.21
CA LEU A 93 -15.36 9.89 12.87
C LEU A 93 -13.84 9.79 12.73
N LYS A 94 -13.30 8.61 13.03
CA LYS A 94 -11.91 8.26 12.68
C LYS A 94 -11.85 7.68 11.27
N TYR A 95 -10.67 7.73 10.67
CA TYR A 95 -10.43 7.12 9.36
C TYR A 95 -10.68 5.61 9.38
N ASP A 96 -10.16 4.90 10.38
CA ASP A 96 -10.31 3.44 10.50
C ASP A 96 -11.81 3.05 10.54
N ASP A 97 -12.60 3.74 11.38
CA ASP A 97 -14.05 3.49 11.49
C ASP A 97 -14.78 3.74 10.17
N PHE A 98 -14.38 4.76 9.41
CA PHE A 98 -14.96 5.09 8.12
C PHE A 98 -14.63 4.04 7.06
N PHE A 99 -13.36 3.68 6.90
CA PHE A 99 -12.95 2.75 5.84
C PHE A 99 -13.47 1.33 6.04
N GLU A 100 -13.51 0.85 7.29
CA GLU A 100 -14.08 -0.47 7.63
C GLU A 100 -15.53 -0.62 7.11
N GLU A 101 -16.31 0.45 7.15
CA GLU A 101 -17.75 0.42 6.85
C GLU A 101 -18.07 0.94 5.45
N ALA A 102 -17.30 1.90 4.93
CA ALA A 102 -17.57 2.56 3.66
C ALA A 102 -17.62 1.58 2.46
N GLN A 103 -16.80 0.52 2.48
CA GLN A 103 -16.85 -0.52 1.44
C GLN A 103 -18.18 -1.29 1.48
N GLN A 104 -18.65 -1.66 2.67
CA GLN A 104 -19.92 -2.37 2.86
C GLN A 104 -21.12 -1.49 2.49
N LEU A 105 -21.05 -0.20 2.81
CA LEU A 105 -22.06 0.77 2.39
C LEU A 105 -22.11 0.89 0.86
N GLY A 106 -20.95 0.91 0.19
CA GLY A 106 -20.86 0.88 -1.27
C GLY A 106 -21.56 -0.33 -1.89
N LEU A 107 -21.31 -1.53 -1.37
CA LEU A 107 -21.96 -2.77 -1.84
C LEU A 107 -23.49 -2.74 -1.65
N LYS A 108 -23.98 -2.18 -0.53
CA LYS A 108 -25.42 -2.08 -0.26
C LYS A 108 -26.17 -1.21 -1.27
N ILE A 109 -25.51 -0.19 -1.82
CA ILE A 109 -26.11 0.75 -2.80
C ILE A 109 -25.45 0.67 -4.18
N GLU A 110 -24.77 -0.44 -4.50
CA GLU A 110 -24.00 -0.64 -5.74
C GLU A 110 -24.83 -0.31 -6.98
N LYS A 111 -26.01 -0.90 -7.13
CA LYS A 111 -26.91 -0.66 -8.28
C LYS A 111 -27.33 0.80 -8.42
N LEU A 112 -27.46 1.51 -7.31
CA LEU A 112 -27.80 2.94 -7.30
C LEU A 112 -26.61 3.77 -7.80
N LEU A 113 -25.40 3.45 -7.34
CA LEU A 113 -24.17 4.10 -7.78
C LEU A 113 -23.88 3.83 -9.26
N GLU A 114 -24.06 2.59 -9.72
CA GLU A 114 -23.94 2.21 -11.13
C GLU A 114 -24.93 2.97 -12.01
N SER A 115 -26.21 3.03 -11.61
CA SER A 115 -27.25 3.72 -12.38
C SER A 115 -27.01 5.23 -12.48
N ARG A 116 -26.43 5.84 -11.44
CA ARG A 116 -26.28 7.29 -11.34
C ARG A 116 -24.96 7.79 -11.90
N TYR A 117 -23.88 7.07 -11.64
CA TYR A 117 -22.53 7.49 -11.99
C TYR A 117 -21.96 6.66 -13.15
N GLY A 118 -22.38 5.41 -13.34
CA GLY A 118 -21.82 4.49 -14.33
C GLY A 118 -21.06 3.32 -13.67
N LEU A 119 -20.73 2.29 -14.45
CA LEU A 119 -20.06 1.07 -13.95
C LEU A 119 -18.65 1.33 -13.40
N ASP A 120 -18.02 2.46 -13.74
CA ASP A 120 -16.67 2.85 -13.31
C ASP A 120 -16.66 3.67 -12.00
N TRP A 121 -17.79 3.77 -11.30
CA TRP A 121 -17.94 4.62 -10.11
C TRP A 121 -16.92 4.27 -9.01
N GLU A 122 -16.63 2.98 -8.79
CA GLU A 122 -15.71 2.53 -7.74
C GLU A 122 -14.28 3.01 -8.03
N GLY A 123 -13.87 2.92 -9.30
CA GLY A 123 -12.59 3.43 -9.78
C GLY A 123 -12.47 4.95 -9.62
N ARG A 124 -13.55 5.70 -9.85
CA ARG A 124 -13.58 7.17 -9.65
C ARG A 124 -13.70 7.59 -8.18
N LEU A 125 -14.28 6.75 -7.33
CA LEU A 125 -14.39 7.01 -5.90
C LEU A 125 -13.01 6.90 -5.22
N GLU A 126 -12.15 6.00 -5.71
CA GLU A 126 -10.77 5.77 -5.25
C GLU A 126 -10.66 5.41 -3.75
N LEU A 127 -11.73 4.85 -3.16
CA LEU A 127 -11.82 4.62 -1.72
C LEU A 127 -10.74 3.64 -1.22
N LYS A 128 -10.56 2.51 -1.94
CA LYS A 128 -9.55 1.49 -1.60
C LYS A 128 -8.13 2.03 -1.69
N GLN A 129 -7.85 2.87 -2.70
CA GLN A 129 -6.55 3.51 -2.88
C GLN A 129 -6.27 4.49 -1.73
N LEU A 130 -7.27 5.27 -1.33
CA LEU A 130 -7.16 6.20 -0.22
C LEU A 130 -6.96 5.47 1.11
N GLU A 131 -7.70 4.40 1.37
CA GLU A 131 -7.53 3.54 2.54
C GLU A 131 -6.11 2.97 2.60
N SER A 132 -5.61 2.44 1.48
CA SER A 132 -4.24 1.91 1.36
C SER A 132 -3.18 2.98 1.67
N LEU A 133 -3.38 4.21 1.18
CA LEU A 133 -2.53 5.36 1.51
C LEU A 133 -2.58 5.73 3.00
N VAL A 134 -3.74 5.72 3.63
CA VAL A 134 -3.88 6.01 5.07
C VAL A 134 -3.17 4.94 5.89
N ASN A 135 -3.36 3.67 5.53
CA ASN A 135 -2.66 2.55 6.18
C ASN A 135 -1.14 2.65 6.03
N LEU A 136 -0.66 3.03 4.84
CA LEU A 136 0.76 3.27 4.56
C LEU A 136 1.34 4.33 5.50
N LEU A 137 0.71 5.51 5.58
CA LEU A 137 1.15 6.61 6.41
C LEU A 137 1.06 6.24 7.90
N THR A 138 0.04 5.49 8.31
CA THR A 138 -0.16 5.00 9.67
C THR A 138 0.96 4.05 10.10
N ASP A 139 1.39 3.16 9.22
CA ASP A 139 2.54 2.29 9.48
C ASP A 139 3.86 3.09 9.52
N ALA A 140 4.01 4.08 8.64
CA ALA A 140 5.17 4.96 8.58
C ALA A 140 5.32 5.82 9.85
N ILE A 141 4.26 6.49 10.32
CA ILE A 141 4.29 7.30 11.55
C ILE A 141 4.56 6.45 12.78
N ARG A 142 4.00 5.22 12.84
CA ARG A 142 4.24 4.30 13.95
C ARG A 142 5.70 3.87 14.02
N PHE A 143 6.32 3.59 12.86
CA PHE A 143 7.76 3.35 12.79
C PHE A 143 8.56 4.57 13.23
N TYR A 144 8.26 5.74 12.66
CA TYR A 144 8.98 6.98 12.96
C TYR A 144 8.92 7.31 14.45
N ARG A 145 7.75 7.20 15.09
CA ARG A 145 7.60 7.37 16.54
C ARG A 145 8.48 6.43 17.34
N LYS A 146 8.48 5.13 16.99
CA LYS A 146 9.32 4.15 17.70
C LYS A 146 10.80 4.48 17.54
N ALA A 147 11.27 4.68 16.30
CA ALA A 147 12.66 4.97 15.98
C ALA A 147 13.14 6.30 16.58
N TYR A 148 12.29 7.33 16.53
CA TYR A 148 12.55 8.62 17.16
C TYR A 148 12.69 8.47 18.68
N ASN A 149 11.78 7.74 19.33
CA ASN A 149 11.85 7.54 20.77
C ASN A 149 13.11 6.76 21.17
N GLU A 150 13.50 5.75 20.40
CA GLU A 150 14.76 5.01 20.61
C GLU A 150 15.99 5.93 20.55
N LEU A 151 15.98 6.96 19.69
CA LEU A 151 17.12 7.86 19.46
C LEU A 151 17.11 9.13 20.32
N PHE A 152 15.94 9.62 20.75
CA PHE A 152 15.74 10.95 21.35
C PHE A 152 14.93 10.96 22.66
N SER A 153 14.33 9.84 23.10
CA SER A 153 13.65 9.81 24.41
C SER A 153 14.65 9.59 25.53
N SER A 154 14.93 10.64 26.31
CA SER A 154 15.74 10.53 27.52
C SER A 154 15.02 9.72 28.61
N THR A 155 15.67 8.69 29.15
CA THR A 155 15.35 8.18 30.49
C THR A 155 15.72 9.25 31.51
N ARG A 156 14.78 10.11 31.91
CA ARG A 156 15.03 11.04 33.03
C ARG A 156 14.69 10.33 34.34
N THR A 157 15.71 10.12 35.15
CA THR A 157 15.58 10.04 36.60
C THR A 157 15.01 11.37 37.11
N ASP A 158 14.06 11.28 38.03
CA ASP A 158 13.29 12.38 38.62
C ASP A 158 14.18 13.47 39.27
N GLN A 159 14.62 14.46 38.51
CA GLN A 159 14.90 15.82 38.99
C GLN A 159 15.32 16.71 37.83
N GLU A 160 14.38 17.51 37.32
CA GLU A 160 14.55 18.91 36.91
C GLU A 160 13.35 19.33 36.04
N SER A 161 12.33 19.82 36.74
CA SER A 161 11.21 20.56 36.17
C SER A 161 11.68 21.86 35.52
N ARG A 162 11.60 21.97 34.18
CA ARG A 162 11.09 23.16 33.42
C ARG A 162 11.32 23.21 31.90
N SER A 163 11.91 22.22 31.22
CA SER A 163 12.14 22.30 29.75
C SER A 163 11.50 21.16 28.92
N ALA A 164 10.30 20.69 29.29
CA ALA A 164 9.62 19.57 28.64
C ALA A 164 8.98 19.93 27.26
N THR A 165 9.22 21.12 26.71
CA THR A 165 8.47 21.63 25.55
C THR A 165 9.03 21.23 24.19
N ASN A 166 10.34 21.01 24.03
CA ASN A 166 10.95 20.95 22.68
C ASN A 166 11.08 19.53 22.08
N THR A 167 11.00 18.47 22.89
CA THR A 167 11.05 17.07 22.40
C THR A 167 9.92 16.72 21.42
N PRO A 168 8.65 17.13 21.64
CA PRO A 168 7.59 16.92 20.64
C PRO A 168 7.80 17.79 19.40
N GLU A 169 8.40 18.98 19.51
CA GLU A 169 8.58 19.88 18.37
C GLU A 169 9.60 19.34 17.36
N TYR A 170 10.71 18.75 17.80
CA TYR A 170 11.66 18.09 16.89
C TYR A 170 11.08 16.84 16.23
N PHE A 171 10.23 16.10 16.96
CA PHE A 171 9.48 14.98 16.40
C PHE A 171 8.58 15.47 15.26
N LEU A 172 7.78 16.51 15.50
CA LEU A 172 6.90 17.12 14.51
C LEU A 172 7.70 17.68 13.33
N PHE A 173 8.81 18.38 13.59
CA PHE A 173 9.68 18.90 12.55
C PHE A 173 10.13 17.80 11.59
N GLY A 174 10.62 16.67 12.10
CA GLY A 174 11.04 15.56 11.24
C GLY A 174 9.88 14.95 10.46
N TRP A 175 8.70 14.83 11.07
CA TRP A 175 7.52 14.33 10.35
C TRP A 175 7.07 15.29 9.23
N HIS A 176 7.03 16.60 9.49
CA HIS A 176 6.73 17.59 8.45
C HIS A 176 7.80 17.66 7.38
N LEU A 177 9.07 17.46 7.74
CA LEU A 177 10.17 17.35 6.78
C LEU A 177 9.94 16.13 5.86
N PHE A 178 9.58 14.97 6.41
CA PHE A 178 9.24 13.79 5.62
C PHE A 178 8.10 14.06 4.63
N LEU A 179 7.01 14.69 5.08
CA LEU A 179 5.88 15.01 4.21
C LEU A 179 6.24 16.04 3.14
N MET A 180 7.05 17.05 3.49
CA MET A 180 7.59 18.01 2.53
C MET A 180 8.39 17.28 1.43
N LEU A 181 9.27 16.36 1.82
CA LEU A 181 10.07 15.56 0.88
C LEU A 181 9.18 14.69 -0.02
N ARG A 182 8.17 14.04 0.56
CA ARG A 182 7.20 13.22 -0.17
C ARG A 182 6.38 14.04 -1.18
N SER A 183 6.01 15.26 -0.83
CA SER A 183 5.26 16.18 -1.71
C SER A 183 6.11 16.74 -2.86
N ARG A 184 7.40 17.00 -2.61
CA ARG A 184 8.34 17.55 -3.61
C ARG A 184 8.92 16.50 -4.53
N SER A 185 9.09 15.29 -4.01
CA SER A 185 9.69 14.16 -4.72
C SER A 185 8.83 12.89 -4.63
N PRO A 186 7.57 12.91 -5.09
CA PRO A 186 6.65 11.77 -4.99
C PRO A 186 7.16 10.52 -5.73
N GLU A 187 8.11 10.65 -6.67
CA GLU A 187 8.86 9.57 -7.29
C GLU A 187 9.62 8.68 -6.29
N LEU A 188 10.06 9.26 -5.17
CA LEU A 188 10.86 8.56 -4.17
C LEU A 188 10.00 7.81 -3.14
N PHE A 189 8.69 8.04 -3.07
CA PHE A 189 7.82 7.58 -1.97
C PHE A 189 6.60 6.78 -2.46
N LYS A 190 6.85 5.79 -3.31
CA LYS A 190 5.79 4.99 -3.96
C LYS A 190 5.17 3.91 -3.07
N ASP A 191 5.87 3.50 -2.03
CA ASP A 191 5.53 2.34 -1.21
C ASP A 191 6.09 2.45 0.22
N LEU A 192 5.78 1.46 1.07
CA LEU A 192 6.13 1.52 2.48
C LEU A 192 7.64 1.49 2.66
N VAL A 193 8.32 0.60 1.94
CA VAL A 193 9.77 0.44 2.01
C VAL A 193 10.47 1.76 1.70
N SER A 194 10.05 2.45 0.65
CA SER A 194 10.61 3.74 0.25
C SER A 194 10.30 4.84 1.27
N CYS A 195 9.10 4.84 1.87
CA CYS A 195 8.76 5.74 2.98
C CYS A 195 9.67 5.52 4.20
N ILE A 196 10.00 4.26 4.54
CA ILE A 196 10.92 3.95 5.63
C ILE A 196 12.34 4.44 5.33
N HIS A 197 12.83 4.29 4.09
CA HIS A 197 14.13 4.88 3.71
C HIS A 197 14.13 6.41 3.88
N GLY A 198 13.05 7.08 3.48
CA GLY A 198 12.88 8.52 3.67
C GLY A 198 12.85 8.94 5.15
N LEU A 199 12.12 8.20 5.98
CA LEU A 199 12.08 8.46 7.42
C LEU A 199 13.43 8.20 8.10
N VAL A 200 14.18 7.19 7.67
CA VAL A 200 15.54 6.96 8.17
C VAL A 200 16.50 8.07 7.72
N ALA A 201 16.33 8.62 6.50
CA ALA A 201 17.08 9.81 6.07
C ALA A 201 16.74 11.02 6.95
N VAL A 202 15.46 11.25 7.25
CA VAL A 202 15.02 12.29 8.18
C VAL A 202 15.62 12.08 9.58
N LEU A 203 15.63 10.85 10.11
CA LEU A 203 16.26 10.55 11.39
C LEU A 203 17.76 10.83 11.39
N ALA A 204 18.45 10.56 10.28
CA ALA A 204 19.87 10.93 10.12
C ALA A 204 20.06 12.45 10.16
N ILE A 205 19.23 13.21 9.44
CA ILE A 205 19.23 14.68 9.45
C ILE A 205 18.97 15.21 10.86
N LEU A 206 17.97 14.65 11.57
CA LEU A 206 17.70 15.00 12.96
C LEU A 206 18.89 14.68 13.87
N LEU A 207 19.52 13.51 13.72
CA LEU A 207 20.71 13.17 14.52
C LEU A 207 21.85 14.16 14.28
N ILE A 208 22.04 14.66 13.07
CA ILE A 208 23.07 15.65 12.74
C ILE A 208 22.80 17.02 13.41
N HIS A 209 21.54 17.46 13.44
CA HIS A 209 21.17 18.84 13.77
C HIS A 209 20.54 19.03 15.17
N VAL A 210 19.90 17.99 15.73
CA VAL A 210 19.27 18.07 17.07
C VAL A 210 20.37 18.15 18.14
N PRO A 211 20.29 19.09 19.10
CA PRO A 211 21.27 19.22 20.16
C PRO A 211 21.47 17.92 20.96
N THR A 212 22.73 17.60 21.31
CA THR A 212 23.09 16.33 21.96
C THR A 212 22.36 16.06 23.27
N LYS A 213 21.96 17.11 24.00
CA LYS A 213 21.18 17.01 25.25
C LYS A 213 19.81 16.32 25.09
N PHE A 214 19.31 16.25 23.85
CA PHE A 214 18.04 15.59 23.53
C PHE A 214 18.21 14.20 22.93
N ARG A 215 19.44 13.68 22.82
CA ARG A 215 19.66 12.28 22.43
C ARG A 215 19.44 11.37 23.64
N SER A 216 18.91 10.18 23.40
CA SER A 216 18.73 9.16 24.45
C SER A 216 20.05 8.48 24.85
N PHE A 217 21.11 8.64 24.05
CA PHE A 217 22.40 7.96 24.20
C PHE A 217 23.60 8.86 23.88
N THR A 218 24.78 8.45 24.36
CA THR A 218 26.08 8.97 23.93
C THR A 218 26.60 8.16 22.75
N ILE A 219 27.14 8.81 21.70
CA ILE A 219 27.58 8.13 20.46
C ILE A 219 28.59 7.01 20.74
N GLU A 220 29.51 7.23 21.67
CA GLU A 220 30.54 6.27 22.03
C GLU A 220 29.97 5.06 22.76
N GLY A 221 30.24 3.85 22.25
CA GLY A 221 29.80 2.59 22.86
C GLY A 221 28.29 2.32 22.77
N SER A 222 27.54 3.10 21.98
CA SER A 222 26.09 2.95 21.86
C SER A 222 25.70 1.71 21.07
N SER A 223 24.78 0.92 21.62
CA SER A 223 24.09 -0.13 20.86
C SER A 223 23.22 0.41 19.73
N HIS A 224 22.93 1.72 19.72
CA HIS A 224 22.15 2.37 18.66
C HIS A 224 23.01 2.75 17.45
N LEU A 225 24.34 2.86 17.57
CA LEU A 225 25.23 3.20 16.44
C LEU A 225 26.47 2.30 16.45
N ILE A 226 26.33 1.11 15.88
CA ILE A 226 27.31 0.02 16.01
C ILE A 226 28.39 0.07 14.92
N LYS A 227 28.13 0.73 13.79
CA LYS A 227 29.07 0.79 12.66
C LYS A 227 30.00 1.97 12.80
N SER A 228 31.29 1.73 12.60
CA SER A 228 32.36 2.71 12.73
C SER A 228 33.36 2.60 11.59
N THR A 229 33.98 3.73 11.27
CA THR A 229 35.14 3.88 10.41
C THR A 229 36.36 4.25 11.27
N GLU A 230 37.53 4.38 10.65
CA GLU A 230 38.73 4.90 11.31
C GLU A 230 38.56 6.33 11.84
N LYS A 231 37.60 7.09 11.29
CA LYS A 231 37.36 8.50 11.60
C LYS A 231 36.27 8.73 12.66
N GLY A 232 35.45 7.73 12.96
CA GLY A 232 34.34 7.84 13.91
C GLY A 232 33.20 6.88 13.62
N VAL A 233 32.03 7.17 14.15
CA VAL A 233 30.81 6.38 13.90
C VAL A 233 30.25 6.66 12.51
N ASP A 234 30.07 5.61 11.71
CA ASP A 234 29.36 5.69 10.43
C ASP A 234 27.85 5.73 10.70
N LEU A 235 27.28 6.94 10.64
CA LEU A 235 25.87 7.16 10.89
C LEU A 235 24.98 6.41 9.90
N ILE A 236 25.32 6.44 8.61
CA ILE A 236 24.49 5.85 7.55
C ILE A 236 24.52 4.33 7.66
N ALA A 237 25.70 3.72 7.75
CA ALA A 237 25.82 2.27 7.90
C ALA A 237 25.16 1.77 9.19
N SER A 238 25.27 2.53 10.29
CA SER A 238 24.61 2.20 11.57
C SER A 238 23.09 2.20 11.46
N LEU A 239 22.50 3.26 10.90
CA LEU A 239 21.05 3.34 10.71
C LEU A 239 20.55 2.27 9.72
N CYS A 240 21.30 1.99 8.65
CA CYS A 240 20.98 0.91 7.72
C CYS A 240 21.01 -0.47 8.38
N HIS A 241 21.97 -0.71 9.26
CA HIS A 241 22.04 -1.94 10.03
C HIS A 241 20.79 -2.14 10.89
N ASN A 242 20.44 -1.12 11.69
CA ASN A 242 19.36 -1.18 12.67
C ASN A 242 17.97 -1.28 12.03
N TYR A 243 17.74 -0.54 10.95
CA TYR A 243 16.43 -0.45 10.31
C TYR A 243 16.32 -1.30 9.04
N HIS A 244 17.35 -2.10 8.72
CA HIS A 244 17.42 -3.00 7.57
C HIS A 244 17.20 -2.30 6.21
N THR A 245 17.56 -1.03 6.09
CA THR A 245 17.49 -0.25 4.84
C THR A 245 18.69 -0.55 3.92
N SER A 246 18.70 0.06 2.72
CA SER A 246 19.85 0.01 1.80
C SER A 246 20.71 1.25 1.96
N GLU A 247 22.03 1.07 2.07
CA GLU A 247 22.96 2.19 2.16
C GLU A 247 22.92 3.05 0.89
N ASP A 248 22.95 2.45 -0.29
CA ASP A 248 22.90 3.17 -1.56
C ASP A 248 21.63 4.01 -1.69
N ARG A 249 20.48 3.39 -1.37
CA ARG A 249 19.18 4.07 -1.42
C ARG A 249 19.06 5.16 -0.34
N LEU A 250 19.63 4.93 0.85
CA LEU A 250 19.63 5.92 1.92
C LEU A 250 20.52 7.12 1.56
N LYS A 251 21.70 6.89 0.95
CA LYS A 251 22.59 7.95 0.45
C LYS A 251 21.92 8.78 -0.65
N GLU A 252 21.24 8.13 -1.60
CA GLU A 252 20.44 8.81 -2.62
C GLU A 252 19.34 9.67 -1.99
N MET A 253 18.57 9.10 -1.06
CA MET A 253 17.49 9.79 -0.35
C MET A 253 18.01 10.99 0.45
N MET A 254 19.16 10.84 1.12
CA MET A 254 19.84 11.92 1.84
C MET A 254 20.23 13.06 0.90
N GLY A 255 20.86 12.76 -0.24
CA GLY A 255 21.25 13.77 -1.23
C GLY A 255 20.07 14.56 -1.78
N ARG A 256 18.96 13.87 -2.10
CA ARG A 256 17.70 14.51 -2.52
C ARG A 256 17.08 15.35 -1.41
N SER A 257 17.14 14.86 -0.18
CA SER A 257 16.61 15.56 1.00
C SER A 257 17.39 16.85 1.28
N HIS A 258 18.71 16.80 1.19
CA HIS A 258 19.55 17.98 1.34
C HIS A 258 19.23 19.05 0.29
N LYS A 259 19.12 18.66 -0.98
CA LYS A 259 18.73 19.59 -2.06
C LYS A 259 17.35 20.21 -1.81
N ALA A 260 16.37 19.42 -1.38
CA ALA A 260 15.05 19.91 -1.05
C ALA A 260 15.04 20.88 0.15
N ILE A 261 15.92 20.67 1.14
CA ILE A 261 16.10 21.58 2.28
C ILE A 261 16.73 22.91 1.81
N GLU A 262 17.75 22.85 0.96
CA GLU A 262 18.37 24.05 0.36
C GLU A 262 17.35 24.89 -0.39
N ASP A 263 16.58 24.25 -1.28
CA ASP A 263 15.57 24.92 -2.10
C ASP A 263 14.40 25.48 -1.27
N PHE A 264 13.96 24.76 -0.23
CA PHE A 264 12.79 25.18 0.56
C PHE A 264 13.09 26.26 1.59
N PHE A 265 14.22 26.15 2.29
CA PHE A 265 14.59 27.11 3.34
C PHE A 265 15.52 28.22 2.84
N SER A 266 15.95 28.16 1.57
CA SER A 266 16.97 29.04 1.01
C SER A 266 18.27 29.00 1.82
N MET A 267 18.61 27.82 2.34
CA MET A 267 19.82 27.58 3.14
C MET A 267 20.92 27.02 2.26
N LYS A 268 22.18 27.27 2.62
CA LYS A 268 23.33 26.60 2.01
C LYS A 268 23.81 25.48 2.93
N SER A 269 23.99 24.28 2.38
CA SER A 269 24.71 23.24 3.09
C SER A 269 26.20 23.58 3.22
N ILE A 270 26.80 23.15 4.31
CA ILE A 270 28.25 23.13 4.51
C ILE A 270 28.69 21.70 4.79
N SER A 271 29.96 21.38 4.53
CA SER A 271 30.52 20.10 4.95
C SER A 271 30.48 19.98 6.47
N ALA A 272 30.01 18.85 7.00
CA ALA A 272 29.99 18.60 8.43
C ALA A 272 31.40 18.68 9.05
N SER A 273 32.45 18.37 8.29
CA SER A 273 33.85 18.49 8.70
C SER A 273 34.30 19.94 8.98
N GLU A 274 33.63 20.92 8.40
CA GLU A 274 33.91 22.35 8.60
C GLU A 274 33.15 22.90 9.83
N CYS A 275 32.22 22.12 10.37
CA CYS A 275 31.36 22.52 11.47
C CYS A 275 31.94 22.06 12.82
N LYS A 276 32.14 23.01 13.75
CA LYS A 276 32.64 22.72 15.12
C LYS A 276 31.49 22.55 16.12
N THR A 277 30.42 21.86 15.74
CA THR A 277 29.28 21.64 16.62
C THR A 277 29.48 20.41 17.49
N LYS A 278 29.07 20.51 18.76
CA LYS A 278 29.10 19.37 19.70
C LYS A 278 28.21 18.21 19.26
N THR A 279 27.28 18.42 18.32
CA THR A 279 26.40 17.39 17.77
C THR A 279 27.14 16.37 16.92
N LEU A 280 28.21 16.79 16.23
CA LEU A 280 28.98 15.96 15.32
C LEU A 280 30.17 15.26 15.99
N ASP A 281 30.41 15.50 17.28
CA ASP A 281 31.52 14.87 18.01
C ASP A 281 31.45 13.34 17.89
N LYS A 282 32.55 12.73 17.44
CA LYS A 282 32.73 11.27 17.23
C LYS A 282 31.89 10.65 16.09
N ILE A 283 31.21 11.45 15.27
CA ILE A 283 30.58 10.98 14.03
C ILE A 283 31.60 11.12 12.90
N ASP A 284 31.67 10.12 12.01
CA ASP A 284 32.39 10.27 10.75
C ASP A 284 31.65 11.30 9.87
N THR A 285 32.27 12.47 9.70
CA THR A 285 31.69 13.59 8.95
C THR A 285 31.89 13.49 7.44
N ASP A 286 32.59 12.47 6.93
CA ASP A 286 32.82 12.30 5.51
C ASP A 286 31.49 12.18 4.75
N GLY A 287 31.25 13.11 3.81
CA GLY A 287 30.04 13.12 2.99
C GLY A 287 28.76 13.52 3.73
N VAL A 288 28.85 13.94 5.01
CA VAL A 288 27.72 14.45 5.79
C VAL A 288 27.60 15.96 5.58
N LEU A 289 26.38 16.44 5.33
CA LEU A 289 26.08 17.86 5.17
C LEU A 289 25.41 18.43 6.42
N TYR A 290 25.72 19.68 6.74
CA TYR A 290 25.16 20.42 7.86
C TYR A 290 24.52 21.73 7.38
N PHE A 291 23.39 22.10 7.97
CA PHE A 291 22.63 23.32 7.69
C PHE A 291 22.61 24.24 8.91
N ASN A 292 23.35 25.34 8.82
CA ASN A 292 23.28 26.40 9.83
C ASN A 292 21.88 27.01 9.84
N GLY A 293 21.27 27.12 11.01
CA GLY A 293 19.93 27.68 11.18
C GLY A 293 18.77 26.72 10.96
N LEU A 294 19.01 25.43 10.63
CA LEU A 294 17.91 24.48 10.38
C LEU A 294 17.12 24.17 11.66
N LEU A 295 17.82 23.72 12.70
CA LEU A 295 17.27 23.42 14.03
C LEU A 295 17.85 24.30 15.15
N ASP A 296 18.59 25.35 14.79
CA ASP A 296 19.12 26.30 15.77
C ASP A 296 18.00 27.04 16.48
N GLU A 297 18.13 27.23 17.79
CA GLU A 297 17.10 27.79 18.68
C GLU A 297 16.51 29.12 18.18
N LYS A 298 17.30 29.94 17.48
CA LYS A 298 16.86 31.23 16.92
C LYS A 298 15.92 31.11 15.71
N CYS A 299 16.06 30.05 14.91
CA CYS A 299 15.37 29.90 13.62
C CYS A 299 14.36 28.75 13.62
N PHE A 300 14.45 27.85 14.61
CA PHE A 300 13.66 26.62 14.69
C PHE A 300 12.16 26.85 14.57
N GLN A 301 11.58 27.75 15.38
CA GLN A 301 10.14 28.02 15.37
C GLN A 301 9.65 28.53 13.99
N SER A 302 10.41 29.44 13.37
CA SER A 302 10.09 29.96 12.04
C SER A 302 10.15 28.85 10.98
N ASN A 303 11.14 27.95 11.07
CA ASN A 303 11.28 26.84 10.12
C ASN A 303 10.17 25.80 10.29
N LEU A 304 9.78 25.50 11.54
CA LEU A 304 8.67 24.60 11.84
C LEU A 304 7.36 25.15 11.26
N GLU A 305 7.06 26.43 11.51
CA GLU A 305 5.86 27.08 10.96
C GLU A 305 5.84 27.11 9.42
N LYS A 306 6.99 27.28 8.77
CA LYS A 306 7.11 27.18 7.30
C LYS A 306 6.73 25.78 6.80
N LEU A 307 7.26 24.73 7.45
CA LEU A 307 6.95 23.35 7.09
C LEU A 307 5.48 23.00 7.33
N GLU A 308 4.92 23.42 8.47
CA GLU A 308 3.51 23.21 8.77
C GLU A 308 2.61 23.84 7.70
N LYS A 309 2.84 25.11 7.36
CA LYS A 309 2.07 25.82 6.31
C LYS A 309 2.13 25.10 4.96
N GLN A 310 3.29 24.59 4.58
CA GLN A 310 3.45 23.86 3.31
C GLN A 310 2.66 22.54 3.29
N CYS A 311 2.59 21.83 4.41
CA CYS A 311 1.80 20.60 4.53
C CYS A 311 0.29 20.87 4.40
N TYR A 312 -0.18 22.08 4.71
CA TYR A 312 -1.58 22.47 4.51
C TYR A 312 -1.90 22.94 3.08
N SER A 313 -0.90 23.37 2.29
CA SER A 313 -1.12 24.04 0.99
C SER A 313 -1.00 23.15 -0.25
N ASN A 314 -0.22 22.07 -0.21
CA ASN A 314 0.09 21.26 -1.39
C ASN A 314 -0.63 19.90 -1.44
N THR A 315 -1.46 19.76 -2.49
CA THR A 315 -1.62 18.62 -3.40
C THR A 315 -1.97 17.23 -2.84
N TRP A 316 -3.14 16.72 -3.29
CA TRP A 316 -3.67 15.32 -3.27
C TRP A 316 -3.76 14.54 -1.95
N GLU A 317 -2.90 14.84 -0.95
CA GLU A 317 -3.12 14.56 0.47
C GLU A 317 -4.22 15.45 1.07
N GLY A 318 -4.93 16.25 0.26
CA GLY A 318 -5.99 17.15 0.67
C GLY A 318 -7.16 16.46 1.40
N ASP A 319 -7.37 15.16 1.21
CA ASP A 319 -8.36 14.36 1.96
C ASP A 319 -7.88 13.95 3.36
N LEU A 320 -6.61 14.22 3.70
CA LEU A 320 -5.98 13.90 4.98
C LEU A 320 -5.66 15.17 5.76
N ASN A 321 -6.27 15.31 6.95
CA ASN A 321 -5.87 16.36 7.87
C ASN A 321 -4.72 15.84 8.74
N LEU A 322 -3.53 16.39 8.55
CA LEU A 322 -2.33 15.93 9.23
C LEU A 322 -2.41 15.99 10.76
N LYS A 323 -3.03 17.06 11.29
CA LYS A 323 -3.22 17.21 12.74
C LYS A 323 -4.18 16.16 13.28
N LEU A 324 -5.30 15.94 12.59
CA LEU A 324 -6.26 14.88 12.91
C LEU A 324 -5.61 13.49 12.81
N PHE A 325 -4.78 13.28 11.79
CA PHE A 325 -4.04 12.04 11.57
C PHE A 325 -3.06 11.74 12.71
N LEU A 326 -2.31 12.74 13.17
CA LEU A 326 -1.40 12.60 14.31
C LEU A 326 -2.15 12.39 15.63
N ILE A 327 -3.30 13.05 15.82
CA ILE A 327 -4.18 12.83 16.98
C ILE A 327 -4.76 11.40 16.97
N ASN A 328 -5.30 10.94 15.84
CA ASN A 328 -5.85 9.58 15.69
C ASN A 328 -4.81 8.49 15.95
N ASN A 329 -3.52 8.81 15.79
CA ASN A 329 -2.40 7.91 16.04
C ASN A 329 -1.72 8.13 17.40
N ASP A 330 -2.33 8.88 18.34
CA ASP A 330 -1.80 9.17 19.67
C ASP A 330 -0.38 9.79 19.66
N CYS A 331 -0.08 10.60 18.64
CA CYS A 331 1.20 11.31 18.53
C CYS A 331 1.17 12.69 19.19
N ILE A 332 -0.02 13.29 19.31
CA ILE A 332 -0.25 14.59 19.96
C ILE A 332 -1.50 14.46 20.85
N PRO A 333 -1.55 15.10 22.04
CA PRO A 333 -2.75 15.10 22.88
C PRO A 333 -3.97 15.75 22.19
N SER A 334 -5.14 15.13 22.33
CA SER A 334 -6.42 15.74 21.95
C SER A 334 -6.77 16.86 22.94
N ALA A 335 -7.06 18.07 22.44
CA ALA A 335 -7.41 19.22 23.28
C ALA A 335 -8.79 19.11 23.97
N GLU A 336 -9.57 18.06 23.70
CA GLU A 336 -10.98 17.93 24.15
C GLU A 336 -11.18 17.17 25.47
N ASN A 337 -10.14 16.67 26.13
CA ASN A 337 -10.30 15.94 27.39
C ASN A 337 -9.89 16.78 28.61
N SER A 338 -10.74 17.73 28.99
CA SER A 338 -10.76 18.28 30.36
C SER A 338 -12.00 17.77 31.10
N SER A 339 -11.98 16.51 31.52
CA SER A 339 -12.78 15.99 32.63
C SER A 339 -12.37 14.55 32.87
N GLY A 340 -11.87 14.25 34.06
CA GLY A 340 -11.19 13.00 34.37
C GLY A 340 -12.08 11.77 34.25
N ASP A 341 -11.53 10.73 33.62
CA ASP A 341 -11.47 9.41 34.23
C ASP A 341 -10.28 8.66 33.63
N SER A 342 -9.37 8.21 34.48
CA SER A 342 -8.21 7.43 34.05
C SER A 342 -8.64 5.97 33.89
N THR A 343 -9.01 5.59 32.68
CA THR A 343 -9.03 4.18 32.30
C THR A 343 -8.00 3.93 31.21
N ASN A 344 -7.03 3.07 31.53
CA ASN A 344 -6.11 2.46 30.57
C ASN A 344 -6.93 1.80 29.46
N ILE A 345 -7.04 2.47 28.30
CA ILE A 345 -7.57 1.87 27.08
C ILE A 345 -6.36 1.44 26.26
N GLY A 346 -6.09 0.14 26.35
CA GLY A 346 -5.03 -0.51 25.59
C GLY A 346 -5.20 -0.31 24.10
N CYS A 347 -4.05 -0.13 23.44
CA CYS A 347 -3.86 -0.33 22.00
C CYS A 347 -4.81 -1.41 21.49
N SER A 348 -5.70 -1.04 20.56
CA SER A 348 -6.56 -2.00 19.87
C SER A 348 -5.64 -3.02 19.20
N LYS A 349 -5.50 -4.19 19.86
CA LYS A 349 -4.96 -5.36 19.21
C LYS A 349 -5.87 -5.56 18.01
N ARG A 350 -5.32 -5.44 16.81
CA ARG A 350 -5.86 -6.15 15.64
C ARG A 350 -5.84 -7.64 16.00
N VAL A 351 -6.88 -8.08 16.68
CA VAL A 351 -7.28 -9.48 16.68
C VAL A 351 -7.76 -9.68 15.26
N PHE A 352 -6.90 -10.26 14.43
CA PHE A 352 -7.40 -10.95 13.25
C PHE A 352 -8.33 -12.02 13.78
N GLU A 353 -9.64 -11.76 13.75
CA GLU A 353 -10.63 -12.81 13.76
C GLU A 353 -10.44 -13.56 12.44
N THR A 354 -9.58 -14.57 12.47
CA THR A 354 -9.72 -15.70 11.56
C THR A 354 -11.14 -16.20 11.77
N LEU A 355 -12.01 -15.96 10.81
CA LEU A 355 -13.34 -16.59 10.74
C LEU A 355 -13.11 -18.10 10.68
N ALA A 356 -13.00 -18.71 11.85
CA ALA A 356 -13.13 -20.14 12.00
C ALA A 356 -14.58 -20.47 11.64
N SER A 357 -14.79 -21.00 10.44
CA SER A 357 -16.06 -21.60 10.06
C SER A 357 -16.46 -22.67 11.08
N PRO A 358 -17.74 -22.77 11.48
CA PRO A 358 -18.19 -23.76 12.43
C PRO A 358 -18.31 -25.12 11.74
N THR A 359 -17.29 -25.96 11.83
CA THR A 359 -17.40 -27.36 11.38
C THR A 359 -18.19 -28.17 12.41
N LYS A 360 -19.49 -28.35 12.18
CA LYS A 360 -20.28 -29.43 12.78
C LYS A 360 -20.38 -30.60 11.80
N THR A 361 -19.63 -31.65 12.12
CA THR A 361 -20.02 -33.07 12.07
C THR A 361 -20.63 -33.62 10.76
N ILE A 362 -19.80 -34.32 9.97
CA ILE A 362 -20.16 -35.62 9.36
C ILE A 362 -18.94 -36.56 9.48
N LYS A 363 -19.16 -37.74 10.07
CA LYS A 363 -18.19 -38.80 10.35
C LYS A 363 -17.89 -39.65 9.10
N SER A 364 -16.73 -40.36 9.16
CA SER A 364 -16.45 -41.69 8.56
C SER A 364 -15.98 -41.66 7.08
N MET A 365 -14.92 -42.31 6.58
CA MET A 365 -13.78 -43.15 7.00
C MET A 365 -12.64 -42.85 5.98
N LEU A 366 -11.35 -42.83 6.29
CA LEU A 366 -10.42 -43.97 6.37
C LEU A 366 -9.02 -43.42 6.74
N THR A 367 -8.26 -44.27 7.42
CA THR A 367 -7.02 -44.09 8.20
C THR A 367 -5.73 -43.68 7.45
N VAL A 368 -4.95 -42.77 8.06
CA VAL A 368 -3.48 -42.56 7.85
C VAL A 368 -2.83 -42.35 9.25
N PRO A 369 -1.58 -42.81 9.52
CA PRO A 369 -1.06 -43.06 10.86
C PRO A 369 -0.62 -41.81 11.62
N SER A 370 -0.71 -41.89 12.94
CA SER A 370 -0.40 -40.86 13.94
C SER A 370 1.12 -40.61 14.10
N SER A 371 1.53 -39.35 14.05
CA SER A 371 2.84 -38.88 14.59
C SER A 371 2.80 -38.81 16.12
N PRO A 372 3.94 -38.98 16.83
CA PRO A 372 3.97 -39.27 18.26
C PRO A 372 3.67 -38.04 19.12
N LEU A 373 2.97 -38.28 20.25
CA LEU A 373 2.70 -37.29 21.29
C LEU A 373 4.01 -36.69 21.82
N SER A 374 4.11 -35.36 21.78
CA SER A 374 5.06 -34.61 22.61
C SER A 374 4.37 -34.23 23.94
N PRO A 375 5.11 -34.25 25.06
CA PRO A 375 4.52 -34.16 26.39
C PRO A 375 4.00 -32.76 26.71
N ALA A 376 2.94 -32.73 27.51
CA ALA A 376 2.32 -31.53 28.04
C ALA A 376 3.33 -30.70 28.85
N ASN A 377 3.71 -29.54 28.30
CA ASN A 377 4.14 -28.40 29.10
C ASN A 377 3.53 -27.13 28.53
N GLY A 378 2.62 -26.55 29.30
CA GLY A 378 1.83 -25.37 28.94
C GLY A 378 2.68 -24.10 28.89
N GLY A 379 3.32 -23.88 27.74
CA GLY A 379 3.80 -22.56 27.32
C GLY A 379 3.03 -22.14 26.09
N SER A 380 2.12 -21.16 26.22
CA SER A 380 1.59 -20.46 25.05
C SER A 380 2.77 -19.82 24.32
N VAL A 381 3.21 -20.43 23.22
CA VAL A 381 4.11 -19.77 22.27
C VAL A 381 3.27 -18.62 21.68
N LYS A 382 3.39 -17.42 22.27
CA LYS A 382 2.90 -16.20 21.63
C LYS A 382 3.64 -16.10 20.31
N ILE A 383 2.98 -16.46 19.21
CA ILE A 383 3.46 -16.16 17.87
C ILE A 383 3.54 -14.63 17.81
N VAL A 384 4.75 -14.09 17.97
CA VAL A 384 5.00 -12.66 17.85
C VAL A 384 4.74 -12.30 16.40
N GLN A 385 3.58 -11.73 16.11
CA GLN A 385 3.29 -11.19 14.78
C GLN A 385 4.24 -10.02 14.53
N MET A 386 5.01 -10.09 13.45
CA MET A 386 5.88 -9.01 13.02
C MET A 386 5.05 -7.77 12.67
N THR A 387 5.56 -6.58 13.00
CA THR A 387 4.90 -5.33 12.58
C THR A 387 4.91 -5.22 11.05
N PRO A 388 3.95 -4.48 10.44
CA PRO A 388 3.89 -4.31 8.99
C PRO A 388 5.18 -3.79 8.36
N VAL A 389 5.91 -2.91 9.07
CA VAL A 389 7.20 -2.36 8.66
C VAL A 389 8.30 -3.40 8.76
N THR A 390 8.41 -4.13 9.87
CA THR A 390 9.42 -5.21 9.99
C THR A 390 9.22 -6.28 8.92
N SER A 391 7.97 -6.63 8.64
CA SER A 391 7.61 -7.54 7.55
C SER A 391 8.09 -6.99 6.20
N ALA A 392 7.72 -5.76 5.84
CA ALA A 392 8.10 -5.14 4.57
C ALA A 392 9.63 -5.00 4.41
N MET A 393 10.34 -4.58 5.46
CA MET A 393 11.80 -4.45 5.41
C MET A 393 12.50 -5.81 5.30
N THR A 394 11.93 -6.87 5.87
CA THR A 394 12.45 -8.24 5.76
C THR A 394 12.29 -8.78 4.36
N THR A 395 11.11 -8.62 3.75
CA THR A 395 10.85 -9.04 2.37
C THR A 395 11.69 -8.24 1.39
N ALA A 396 11.80 -6.92 1.58
CA ALA A 396 12.64 -6.06 0.74
C ALA A 396 14.13 -6.42 0.84
N LYS A 397 14.60 -6.82 2.02
CA LYS A 397 15.96 -7.34 2.20
C LYS A 397 16.18 -8.65 1.45
N TRP A 398 15.19 -9.56 1.43
CA TRP A 398 15.25 -10.77 0.62
C TRP A 398 15.36 -10.45 -0.87
N LEU A 399 14.49 -9.57 -1.40
CA LEU A 399 14.53 -9.17 -2.80
C LEU A 399 15.90 -8.60 -3.18
N ARG A 400 16.44 -7.66 -2.38
CA ARG A 400 17.77 -7.06 -2.61
C ARG A 400 18.92 -8.05 -2.58
N LYS A 401 18.87 -9.06 -1.71
CA LYS A 401 19.98 -10.00 -1.51
C LYS A 401 19.91 -11.23 -2.40
N VAL A 402 18.71 -11.70 -2.71
CA VAL A 402 18.49 -12.97 -3.41
C VAL A 402 18.15 -12.73 -4.88
N ILE A 403 17.36 -11.70 -5.20
CA ILE A 403 16.80 -11.49 -6.54
C ILE A 403 17.56 -10.40 -7.30
N SER A 404 17.79 -9.23 -6.70
CA SER A 404 18.46 -8.11 -7.39
C SER A 404 19.83 -8.43 -8.01
N PRO A 405 20.70 -9.28 -7.40
CA PRO A 405 22.00 -9.64 -7.99
C PRO A 405 21.91 -10.55 -9.22
N LEU A 406 20.72 -11.10 -9.51
CA LEU A 406 20.53 -12.04 -10.62
C LEU A 406 20.48 -11.31 -11.96
N SER A 407 20.72 -12.08 -13.02
CA SER A 407 20.63 -11.63 -14.41
C SER A 407 19.17 -11.39 -14.81
N GLU A 408 18.95 -10.34 -15.61
CA GLU A 408 17.65 -10.04 -16.24
C GLU A 408 17.34 -10.91 -17.47
N LYS A 409 18.29 -11.76 -17.84
CA LYS A 409 18.20 -12.69 -18.97
C LYS A 409 18.33 -14.13 -18.47
N PRO A 410 17.83 -15.11 -19.23
CA PRO A 410 18.02 -16.52 -18.93
C PRO A 410 19.49 -16.85 -18.63
N SER A 411 19.74 -17.59 -17.55
CA SER A 411 21.08 -18.09 -17.24
C SER A 411 21.57 -19.05 -18.34
N SER A 412 22.88 -19.34 -18.38
CA SER A 412 23.41 -20.35 -19.30
C SER A 412 22.75 -21.72 -19.11
N LYS A 413 22.38 -22.08 -17.88
CA LYS A 413 21.69 -23.34 -17.58
C LYS A 413 20.26 -23.34 -18.10
N LEU A 414 19.53 -22.23 -17.91
CA LEU A 414 18.18 -22.09 -18.44
C LEU A 414 18.16 -22.06 -19.98
N GLN A 415 19.13 -21.40 -20.61
CA GLN A 415 19.31 -21.44 -22.07
C GLN A 415 19.57 -22.86 -22.57
N GLN A 416 20.31 -23.67 -21.81
CA GLN A 416 20.50 -25.09 -22.15
C GLN A 416 19.16 -25.85 -22.15
N PHE A 417 18.30 -25.63 -21.15
CA PHE A 417 16.98 -26.26 -21.13
C PHE A 417 16.12 -25.81 -22.32
N LEU A 418 16.09 -24.50 -22.62
CA LEU A 418 15.29 -23.93 -23.71
C LEU A 418 15.75 -24.36 -25.11
N SER A 419 17.06 -24.50 -25.30
CA SER A 419 17.65 -24.97 -26.58
C SER A 419 17.56 -26.48 -26.78
N SER A 420 17.38 -27.25 -25.69
CA SER A 420 17.20 -28.71 -25.74
C SER A 420 15.78 -29.16 -26.11
N CYS A 421 14.83 -28.23 -26.21
CA CYS A 421 13.48 -28.49 -26.70
C CYS A 421 13.48 -28.85 -28.21
N ASP A 422 12.34 -29.32 -28.72
CA ASP A 422 12.18 -29.72 -30.14
C ASP A 422 12.58 -28.60 -31.12
N ARG A 423 12.45 -27.36 -30.66
CA ARG A 423 13.02 -26.15 -31.24
C ARG A 423 13.58 -25.27 -30.12
N ASP A 424 14.53 -24.39 -30.43
CA ASP A 424 15.02 -23.42 -29.44
C ASP A 424 13.93 -22.41 -29.07
N LEU A 425 13.50 -22.44 -27.81
CA LEU A 425 12.44 -21.57 -27.26
C LEU A 425 12.99 -20.30 -26.60
N THR A 426 14.31 -20.05 -26.63
CA THR A 426 14.93 -18.94 -25.90
C THR A 426 14.36 -17.58 -26.29
N ASN A 427 14.22 -17.33 -27.60
CA ASN A 427 13.67 -16.08 -28.11
C ASN A 427 12.17 -15.95 -27.85
N ASP A 428 11.41 -17.04 -28.01
CA ASP A 428 9.96 -17.08 -27.76
C ASP A 428 9.66 -16.72 -26.30
N VAL A 429 10.39 -17.34 -25.36
CA VAL A 429 10.23 -17.09 -23.92
C VAL A 429 10.65 -15.66 -23.57
N THR A 430 11.79 -15.19 -24.08
CA THR A 430 12.27 -13.82 -23.79
C THR A 430 11.29 -12.76 -24.32
N LYS A 431 10.75 -12.95 -25.54
CA LYS A 431 9.75 -12.07 -26.13
C LYS A 431 8.48 -12.04 -25.28
N ARG A 432 7.99 -13.21 -24.85
CA ARG A 432 6.81 -13.34 -23.99
C ARG A 432 6.97 -12.58 -22.67
N VAL A 433 8.10 -12.77 -21.98
CA VAL A 433 8.41 -12.05 -20.73
C VAL A 433 8.39 -10.55 -20.94
N SER A 434 9.04 -10.07 -22.01
CA SER A 434 9.09 -8.64 -22.33
C SER A 434 7.70 -8.04 -22.57
N ILE A 435 6.85 -8.72 -23.35
CA ILE A 435 5.51 -8.22 -23.71
C ILE A 435 4.58 -8.20 -22.49
N VAL A 436 4.55 -9.30 -21.74
CA VAL A 436 3.64 -9.44 -20.59
C VAL A 436 4.04 -8.48 -19.47
N LEU A 437 5.34 -8.36 -19.17
CA LEU A 437 5.78 -7.39 -18.16
C LEU A 437 5.61 -5.94 -18.61
N GLU A 438 5.65 -5.63 -19.92
CA GLU A 438 5.29 -4.29 -20.41
C GLU A 438 3.79 -4.00 -20.23
N ALA A 439 2.92 -5.02 -20.35
CA ALA A 439 1.51 -4.86 -20.08
C ALA A 439 1.23 -4.58 -18.59
N ILE A 440 1.96 -5.24 -17.70
CA ILE A 440 1.85 -5.09 -16.24
C ILE A 440 2.47 -3.77 -15.78
N PHE A 441 3.67 -3.45 -16.27
CA PHE A 441 4.45 -2.27 -15.91
C PHE A 441 4.79 -1.45 -17.18
N PRO A 442 3.87 -0.60 -17.66
CA PRO A 442 4.11 0.21 -18.84
C PRO A 442 5.27 1.18 -18.63
N THR A 443 6.27 1.13 -19.53
CA THR A 443 7.48 1.99 -19.49
C THR A 443 7.46 3.09 -20.55
N LYS A 444 6.49 3.05 -21.48
CA LYS A 444 6.30 4.08 -22.51
C LYS A 444 5.35 5.18 -21.99
N SER A 445 5.70 6.45 -22.22
CA SER A 445 4.88 7.59 -21.79
C SER A 445 3.55 7.64 -22.57
N SER A 446 2.42 7.44 -21.88
CA SER A 446 1.11 7.86 -22.39
C SER A 446 0.88 9.30 -21.92
N ALA A 447 1.00 10.25 -22.85
CA ALA A 447 0.86 11.68 -22.56
C ALA A 447 -0.61 12.12 -22.39
N ASP A 448 -1.58 11.24 -22.64
CA ASP A 448 -3.00 11.59 -22.68
C ASP A 448 -3.88 10.45 -22.14
N ARG A 449 -3.62 10.01 -20.90
CA ARG A 449 -4.52 9.09 -20.19
C ARG A 449 -5.76 9.86 -19.70
N GLY A 450 -6.60 10.27 -20.64
CA GLY A 450 -7.90 10.86 -20.38
C GLY A 450 -8.86 9.79 -19.84
N GLY A 451 -9.22 9.91 -18.56
CA GLY A 451 -10.36 9.19 -17.96
C GLY A 451 -10.06 7.77 -17.48
N SER A 452 -9.91 7.63 -16.16
CA SER A 452 -9.99 6.36 -15.41
C SER A 452 -8.80 5.40 -15.52
N ILE A 453 -7.70 5.75 -14.88
CA ILE A 453 -6.93 4.86 -13.98
C ILE A 453 -6.57 5.74 -12.76
N GLY A 454 -6.99 5.33 -11.57
CA GLY A 454 -6.88 6.10 -10.33
C GLY A 454 -5.46 6.58 -10.02
N LEU A 455 -5.38 7.73 -9.35
CA LEU A 455 -4.18 8.57 -9.17
C LEU A 455 -3.55 9.03 -10.50
N ASN A 456 -3.30 10.35 -10.61
CA ASN A 456 -2.49 10.97 -11.66
C ASN A 456 -1.01 10.53 -11.61
N CYS A 457 -0.74 9.24 -11.67
CA CYS A 457 0.53 8.67 -12.03
C CYS A 457 0.33 8.05 -13.42
N ALA A 458 0.64 8.81 -14.47
CA ALA A 458 1.45 8.16 -15.50
C ALA A 458 2.57 7.44 -14.74
N PHE A 459 2.65 6.12 -14.85
CA PHE A 459 3.67 5.35 -14.12
C PHE A 459 5.00 6.08 -14.28
N ASP A 460 5.60 6.45 -13.15
CA ASP A 460 6.93 7.02 -13.18
C ASP A 460 7.82 5.96 -13.84
N ILE A 461 8.32 6.25 -15.04
CA ILE A 461 8.99 5.28 -15.91
C ILE A 461 10.10 4.52 -15.16
N PRO A 462 10.96 5.18 -14.34
CA PRO A 462 11.96 4.50 -13.52
C PRO A 462 11.37 3.50 -12.51
N TRP A 463 10.21 3.78 -11.93
CA TRP A 463 9.56 2.85 -11.02
C TRP A 463 9.06 1.61 -11.77
N ALA A 464 8.40 1.80 -12.91
CA ALA A 464 7.90 0.71 -13.74
C ALA A 464 9.06 -0.18 -14.25
N GLU A 465 10.14 0.44 -14.72
CA GLU A 465 11.36 -0.25 -15.14
C GLU A 465 11.97 -1.09 -14.00
N ALA A 466 12.06 -0.53 -12.79
CA ALA A 466 12.59 -1.25 -11.64
C ALA A 466 11.74 -2.47 -11.25
N ARG A 467 10.39 -2.35 -11.23
CA ARG A 467 9.49 -3.47 -10.92
C ARG A 467 9.51 -4.53 -12.02
N LYS A 468 9.53 -4.11 -13.29
CA LYS A 468 9.68 -4.99 -14.45
C LYS A 468 10.97 -5.79 -14.38
N MET A 469 12.08 -5.15 -14.02
CA MET A 469 13.37 -5.80 -13.87
C MET A 469 13.38 -6.84 -12.74
N GLU A 470 12.88 -6.50 -11.56
CA GLU A 470 12.79 -7.41 -10.41
C GLU A 470 11.90 -8.62 -10.71
N ALA A 471 10.74 -8.40 -11.36
CA ALA A 471 9.81 -9.47 -11.72
C ALA A 471 10.41 -10.41 -12.78
N SER A 472 11.14 -9.87 -13.77
CA SER A 472 11.88 -10.65 -14.77
C SER A 472 12.94 -11.57 -14.12
N LYS A 473 13.74 -11.02 -13.21
CA LYS A 473 14.77 -11.78 -12.47
C LYS A 473 14.16 -12.93 -11.66
N LEU A 474 13.09 -12.66 -10.93
CA LEU A 474 12.38 -13.68 -10.15
C LEU A 474 11.77 -14.76 -11.06
N TYR A 475 11.14 -14.36 -12.15
CA TYR A 475 10.56 -15.28 -13.13
C TYR A 475 11.60 -16.27 -13.68
N TYR A 476 12.76 -15.80 -14.15
CA TYR A 476 13.78 -16.68 -14.74
C TYR A 476 14.37 -17.63 -13.70
N ARG A 477 14.54 -17.16 -12.47
CA ARG A 477 15.01 -17.98 -11.35
C ARG A 477 14.05 -19.13 -11.06
N VAL A 478 12.75 -18.84 -10.91
CA VAL A 478 11.74 -19.86 -10.60
C VAL A 478 11.54 -20.80 -11.78
N LEU A 479 11.56 -20.29 -13.02
CA LEU A 479 11.49 -21.12 -14.22
C LEU A 479 12.64 -22.13 -14.29
N GLU A 480 13.87 -21.70 -14.01
CA GLU A 480 15.04 -22.60 -13.98
C GLU A 480 14.91 -23.66 -12.89
N ALA A 481 14.41 -23.29 -11.71
CA ALA A 481 14.17 -24.23 -10.62
C ALA A 481 13.11 -25.29 -10.99
N ILE A 482 12.03 -24.88 -11.66
CA ILE A 482 11.01 -25.80 -12.21
C ILE A 482 11.62 -26.72 -13.26
N CYS A 483 12.39 -26.19 -14.22
CA CYS A 483 13.04 -27.01 -15.26
C CYS A 483 14.00 -28.04 -14.65
N ARG A 484 14.75 -27.65 -13.61
CA ARG A 484 15.64 -28.55 -12.89
C ARG A 484 14.86 -29.66 -12.19
N ALA A 485 13.75 -29.35 -11.53
CA ALA A 485 12.92 -30.36 -10.88
C ALA A 485 12.27 -31.32 -11.90
N GLU A 486 11.71 -30.80 -12.98
CA GLU A 486 11.07 -31.60 -14.02
C GLU A 486 12.07 -32.47 -14.81
N SER A 487 13.29 -31.98 -15.08
CA SER A 487 14.32 -32.79 -15.74
C SER A 487 14.86 -33.95 -14.88
N GLN A 488 14.67 -33.90 -13.56
CA GLN A 488 15.00 -34.99 -12.65
C GLN A 488 13.86 -36.01 -12.52
N ASN A 489 12.67 -35.69 -13.04
CA ASN A 489 11.53 -36.58 -13.03
C ASN A 489 11.71 -37.62 -14.15
N ASN A 490 11.95 -38.89 -13.79
CA ASN A 490 12.19 -39.98 -14.73
C ASN A 490 11.07 -40.17 -15.79
N ASN A 491 9.89 -39.62 -15.55
CA ASN A 491 8.74 -39.69 -16.46
C ASN A 491 8.76 -38.60 -17.54
N VAL A 492 9.63 -37.59 -17.45
CA VAL A 492 9.67 -36.43 -18.35
C VAL A 492 10.97 -36.45 -19.15
N GLN A 493 10.90 -36.88 -20.41
CA GLN A 493 12.07 -36.87 -21.30
C GLN A 493 12.23 -35.56 -22.10
N ASN A 494 11.15 -34.77 -22.21
CA ASN A 494 11.11 -33.56 -23.02
C ASN A 494 10.31 -32.45 -22.32
N LEU A 495 10.94 -31.29 -22.10
CA LEU A 495 10.31 -30.12 -21.47
C LEU A 495 9.50 -29.25 -22.46
N THR A 496 9.51 -29.57 -23.77
CA THR A 496 8.83 -28.79 -24.82
C THR A 496 7.36 -28.50 -24.51
N PRO A 497 6.52 -29.45 -24.06
CA PRO A 497 5.11 -29.15 -23.74
C PRO A 497 4.93 -28.13 -22.62
N LEU A 498 5.84 -28.11 -21.64
CA LEU A 498 5.83 -27.15 -20.54
C LEU A 498 6.32 -25.77 -21.02
N LEU A 499 7.46 -25.72 -21.69
CA LEU A 499 8.15 -24.49 -22.09
C LEU A 499 7.54 -23.79 -23.31
N SER A 500 6.76 -24.51 -24.11
CA SER A 500 5.96 -23.91 -25.19
C SER A 500 4.65 -23.30 -24.68
N ASN A 501 4.16 -23.72 -23.50
CA ASN A 501 2.84 -23.33 -22.98
C ASN A 501 2.80 -21.86 -22.53
N GLU A 502 2.21 -21.01 -23.36
CA GLU A 502 2.11 -19.59 -23.10
C GLU A 502 1.37 -19.25 -21.80
N ARG A 503 0.28 -19.96 -21.49
CA ARG A 503 -0.51 -19.72 -20.28
C ARG A 503 0.30 -19.97 -19.02
N PHE A 504 1.09 -21.05 -19.00
CA PHE A 504 2.01 -21.36 -17.90
C PHE A 504 2.99 -20.20 -17.66
N HIS A 505 3.61 -19.70 -18.72
CA HIS A 505 4.55 -18.58 -18.60
C HIS A 505 3.88 -17.29 -18.13
N ARG A 506 2.69 -16.94 -18.67
CA ARG A 506 1.93 -15.77 -18.19
C ARG A 506 1.59 -15.89 -16.70
N CYS A 507 1.18 -17.07 -16.23
CA CYS A 507 0.86 -17.28 -14.81
C CYS A 507 2.10 -17.10 -13.93
N LEU A 508 3.25 -17.64 -14.38
CA LEU A 508 4.51 -17.51 -13.65
C LEU A 508 5.01 -16.06 -13.61
N ILE A 509 4.84 -15.30 -14.70
CA ILE A 509 5.15 -13.87 -14.77
C ILE A 509 4.24 -13.07 -13.85
N ALA A 510 2.92 -13.30 -13.90
CA ALA A 510 1.93 -12.63 -13.04
C ALA A 510 2.24 -12.86 -11.56
N CYS A 511 2.49 -14.12 -11.17
CA CYS A 511 2.86 -14.47 -9.80
C CYS A 511 4.18 -13.79 -9.37
N SER A 512 5.18 -13.74 -10.26
CA SER A 512 6.45 -13.04 -9.99
C SER A 512 6.25 -11.53 -9.79
N ALA A 513 5.43 -10.89 -10.63
CA ALA A 513 5.12 -9.47 -10.55
C ALA A 513 4.33 -9.13 -9.28
N GLU A 514 3.31 -9.93 -8.95
CA GLU A 514 2.53 -9.80 -7.72
C GLU A 514 3.42 -9.90 -6.47
N LEU A 515 4.36 -10.86 -6.46
CA LEU A 515 5.25 -11.04 -5.33
C LEU A 515 6.26 -9.89 -5.15
N VAL A 516 6.70 -9.30 -6.25
CA VAL A 516 7.54 -8.09 -6.24
C VAL A 516 6.76 -6.90 -5.65
N LEU A 517 5.51 -6.69 -6.07
CA LEU A 517 4.65 -5.64 -5.52
C LEU A 517 4.36 -5.85 -4.03
N ALA A 518 4.05 -7.09 -3.64
CA ALA A 518 3.82 -7.46 -2.24
C ALA A 518 5.07 -7.23 -1.37
N THR A 519 6.27 -7.45 -1.93
CA THR A 519 7.54 -7.24 -1.23
C THR A 519 7.76 -5.78 -0.86
N HIS A 520 7.39 -4.85 -1.74
CA HIS A 520 7.52 -3.42 -1.50
C HIS A 520 6.33 -2.84 -0.70
N LYS A 521 5.23 -3.59 -0.57
CA LYS A 521 3.92 -3.09 -0.12
C LYS A 521 3.46 -1.89 -0.94
N THR A 522 3.44 -2.08 -2.24
CA THR A 522 2.97 -1.08 -3.19
C THR A 522 1.48 -0.81 -3.01
N VAL A 523 1.10 0.47 -2.94
CA VAL A 523 -0.30 0.91 -2.79
C VAL A 523 -0.92 1.38 -4.10
N ILE A 524 -0.08 1.71 -5.09
CA ILE A 524 -0.52 2.23 -6.40
C ILE A 524 -1.05 1.14 -7.35
N MET A 525 -0.74 -0.12 -7.08
CA MET A 525 -1.14 -1.26 -7.89
C MET A 525 -1.52 -2.39 -6.95
N MET A 526 -2.81 -2.71 -6.92
CA MET A 526 -3.38 -3.75 -6.05
C MET A 526 -3.89 -4.90 -6.91
N PHE A 527 -3.84 -6.12 -6.38
CA PHE A 527 -4.49 -7.26 -7.01
C PHE A 527 -6.00 -6.98 -7.16
N PRO A 528 -6.65 -7.29 -8.30
CA PRO A 528 -6.20 -8.14 -9.41
C PRO A 528 -5.55 -7.42 -10.61
N ALA A 529 -5.15 -6.15 -10.50
CA ALA A 529 -4.64 -5.38 -11.66
C ALA A 529 -3.48 -6.09 -12.40
N VAL A 530 -2.59 -6.77 -11.66
CA VAL A 530 -1.51 -7.59 -12.23
C VAL A 530 -2.06 -8.71 -13.12
N LEU A 531 -3.09 -9.40 -12.65
CA LEU A 531 -3.72 -10.52 -13.35
C LEU A 531 -4.42 -10.03 -14.62
N GLU A 532 -5.20 -8.97 -14.52
CA GLU A 532 -5.97 -8.39 -15.64
C GLU A 532 -5.05 -8.00 -16.80
N SER A 533 -3.90 -7.37 -16.52
CA SER A 533 -2.90 -7.00 -17.53
C SER A 533 -2.32 -8.18 -18.32
N THR A 534 -2.45 -9.41 -17.84
CA THR A 534 -1.93 -10.62 -18.52
C THR A 534 -2.95 -11.33 -19.39
N GLY A 535 -4.22 -10.93 -19.35
CA GLY A 535 -5.32 -11.63 -20.02
C GLY A 535 -5.59 -13.03 -19.45
N LEU A 536 -5.21 -13.28 -18.19
CA LEU A 536 -5.46 -14.53 -17.48
C LEU A 536 -6.67 -14.41 -16.56
N THR A 537 -7.27 -15.55 -16.23
CA THR A 537 -8.34 -15.62 -15.21
C THR A 537 -7.78 -16.03 -13.86
N ALA A 538 -8.54 -15.78 -12.79
CA ALA A 538 -8.18 -16.18 -11.42
C ALA A 538 -7.92 -17.69 -11.30
N PHE A 539 -8.70 -18.50 -12.01
CA PHE A 539 -8.55 -19.96 -12.02
C PHE A 539 -7.26 -20.43 -12.72
N ASP A 540 -6.69 -19.64 -13.63
CA ASP A 540 -5.40 -19.97 -14.24
C ASP A 540 -4.25 -19.70 -13.28
N LEU A 541 -4.29 -18.57 -12.58
CA LEU A 541 -3.26 -18.19 -11.61
C LEU A 541 -3.24 -19.12 -10.39
N SER A 542 -4.40 -19.58 -9.89
CA SER A 542 -4.43 -20.46 -8.71
C SER A 542 -3.62 -21.76 -8.91
N LYS A 543 -3.53 -22.27 -10.14
CA LYS A 543 -2.81 -23.49 -10.48
C LYS A 543 -1.28 -23.38 -10.35
N ILE A 544 -0.71 -22.16 -10.37
CA ILE A 544 0.75 -21.98 -10.31
C ILE A 544 1.28 -21.73 -8.90
N ILE A 545 0.43 -21.26 -7.97
CA ILE A 545 0.88 -20.75 -6.66
C ILE A 545 1.63 -21.82 -5.86
N GLU A 546 1.06 -23.02 -5.71
CA GLU A 546 1.72 -24.12 -4.99
C GLU A 546 3.09 -24.47 -5.60
N SER A 547 3.15 -24.59 -6.93
CA SER A 547 4.40 -24.86 -7.64
C SER A 547 5.42 -23.74 -7.45
N PHE A 548 4.98 -22.48 -7.48
CA PHE A 548 5.83 -21.32 -7.24
C PHE A 548 6.48 -21.38 -5.85
N VAL A 549 5.67 -21.59 -4.80
CA VAL A 549 6.14 -21.67 -3.41
C VAL A 549 7.12 -22.84 -3.23
N ARG A 550 6.87 -23.96 -3.91
CA ARG A 550 7.74 -25.13 -3.89
C ARG A 550 9.12 -24.86 -4.51
N HIS A 551 9.17 -24.09 -5.59
CA HIS A 551 10.40 -23.90 -6.38
C HIS A 551 11.19 -22.62 -6.03
N GLU A 552 10.65 -21.71 -5.22
CA GLU A 552 11.42 -20.66 -4.56
C GLU A 552 11.53 -20.92 -3.04
N GLU A 553 12.45 -21.81 -2.67
CA GLU A 553 12.61 -22.25 -1.28
C GLU A 553 13.02 -21.12 -0.33
N THR A 554 13.69 -20.08 -0.85
CA THR A 554 14.21 -18.95 -0.07
C THR A 554 13.15 -17.92 0.34
N LEU A 555 11.89 -18.12 -0.07
CA LEU A 555 10.81 -17.19 0.24
C LEU A 555 10.69 -16.93 1.74
N PRO A 556 10.70 -15.65 2.18
CA PRO A 556 10.32 -15.26 3.52
C PRO A 556 8.92 -15.78 3.88
N ARG A 557 8.71 -16.09 5.16
CA ARG A 557 7.42 -16.59 5.67
C ARG A 557 6.26 -15.68 5.31
N GLU A 558 6.50 -14.37 5.32
CA GLU A 558 5.51 -13.33 5.04
C GLU A 558 5.03 -13.40 3.59
N LEU A 559 5.93 -13.69 2.64
CA LEU A 559 5.60 -13.86 1.23
C LEU A 559 4.90 -15.19 0.96
N LYS A 560 5.29 -16.28 1.65
CA LYS A 560 4.54 -17.54 1.60
C LYS A 560 3.11 -17.36 2.09
N ARG A 561 2.92 -16.63 3.20
CA ARG A 561 1.60 -16.30 3.73
C ARG A 561 0.80 -15.40 2.77
N HIS A 562 1.44 -14.44 2.12
CA HIS A 562 0.80 -13.62 1.06
C HIS A 562 0.27 -14.49 -0.06
N LEU A 563 1.09 -15.39 -0.59
CA LEU A 563 0.70 -16.32 -1.67
C LEU A 563 -0.43 -17.27 -1.25
N ASN A 564 -0.42 -17.78 -0.02
CA ASN A 564 -1.52 -18.60 0.50
C ASN A 564 -2.82 -17.80 0.62
N SER A 565 -2.75 -16.57 1.15
CA SER A 565 -3.93 -15.70 1.23
C SER A 565 -4.46 -15.33 -0.15
N LEU A 566 -3.57 -15.12 -1.12
CA LEU A 566 -3.93 -14.89 -2.51
C LEU A 566 -4.62 -16.13 -3.09
N GLU A 567 -4.07 -17.32 -2.88
CA GLU A 567 -4.67 -18.58 -3.33
C GLU A 567 -6.07 -18.79 -2.73
N GLU A 568 -6.24 -18.54 -1.43
CA GLU A 568 -7.54 -18.56 -0.75
C GLU A 568 -8.52 -17.59 -1.42
N GLN A 569 -8.14 -16.31 -1.60
CA GLN A 569 -8.97 -15.30 -2.27
C GLN A 569 -9.39 -15.72 -3.68
N LEU A 570 -8.45 -16.27 -4.47
CA LEU A 570 -8.73 -16.77 -5.81
C LEU A 570 -9.75 -17.91 -5.78
N LEU A 571 -9.57 -18.87 -4.87
CA LEU A 571 -10.37 -20.10 -4.83
C LEU A 571 -11.71 -19.94 -4.11
N GLU A 572 -11.85 -18.99 -3.19
CA GLU A 572 -13.10 -18.76 -2.46
C GLU A 572 -14.09 -17.88 -3.22
N SER A 573 -13.60 -17.03 -4.14
CA SER A 573 -14.44 -16.05 -4.85
C SER A 573 -14.12 -15.93 -6.34
N MET A 574 -12.97 -15.39 -6.71
CA MET A 574 -12.69 -14.90 -8.06
C MET A 574 -12.71 -16.00 -9.15
N ALA A 575 -12.30 -17.22 -8.81
CA ALA A 575 -12.35 -18.36 -9.74
C ALA A 575 -13.79 -18.77 -10.10
N TRP A 576 -14.80 -18.32 -9.37
CA TRP A 576 -16.22 -18.63 -9.60
C TRP A 576 -16.95 -17.52 -10.37
N GLU A 577 -16.32 -16.38 -10.59
CA GLU A 577 -16.92 -15.25 -11.31
C GLU A 577 -17.20 -15.58 -12.78
N LYS A 578 -18.18 -14.88 -13.36
CA LYS A 578 -18.46 -14.98 -14.80
C LYS A 578 -17.21 -14.62 -15.59
N GLY A 579 -16.88 -15.38 -16.61
CA GLY A 579 -15.65 -15.18 -17.37
C GLY A 579 -14.46 -15.99 -16.85
N SER A 580 -14.65 -16.88 -15.87
CA SER A 580 -13.59 -17.76 -15.36
C SER A 580 -13.31 -18.95 -16.30
N SER A 581 -12.03 -19.28 -16.49
CA SER A 581 -11.62 -20.45 -17.29
C SER A 581 -11.95 -21.79 -16.63
N LEU A 582 -12.43 -21.77 -15.38
CA LEU A 582 -13.04 -22.90 -14.69
C LEU A 582 -14.20 -23.49 -15.49
N TYR A 583 -15.07 -22.62 -16.04
CA TYR A 583 -16.25 -23.06 -16.78
C TYR A 583 -15.87 -23.77 -18.08
N ASN A 584 -14.81 -23.33 -18.77
CA ASN A 584 -14.26 -24.04 -19.93
C ASN A 584 -13.79 -25.46 -19.53
N SER A 585 -13.13 -25.59 -18.38
CA SER A 585 -12.67 -26.89 -17.86
C SER A 585 -13.84 -27.79 -17.47
N LEU A 586 -14.91 -27.21 -16.90
CA LEU A 586 -16.14 -27.93 -16.56
C LEU A 586 -16.87 -28.45 -17.81
N VAL A 587 -16.90 -27.68 -18.90
CA VAL A 587 -17.47 -28.13 -20.19
C VAL A 587 -16.71 -29.35 -20.72
N VAL A 588 -15.38 -29.33 -20.67
CA VAL A 588 -14.55 -30.47 -21.10
C VAL A 588 -14.81 -31.69 -20.22
N ALA A 589 -14.86 -31.52 -18.90
CA ALA A 589 -15.07 -32.62 -17.96
C ALA A 589 -16.50 -33.17 -17.98
N ARG A 590 -17.50 -32.31 -18.24
CA ARG A 590 -18.94 -32.64 -18.27
C ARG A 590 -19.65 -31.89 -19.41
N PRO A 591 -19.60 -32.42 -20.65
CA PRO A 591 -20.18 -31.76 -21.82
C PRO A 591 -21.67 -31.45 -21.71
N SER A 592 -22.43 -32.19 -20.90
CA SER A 592 -23.87 -31.94 -20.66
C SER A 592 -24.16 -30.58 -20.01
N LEU A 593 -23.18 -29.98 -19.31
CA LEU A 593 -23.32 -28.66 -18.69
C LEU A 593 -23.10 -27.51 -19.69
N ALA A 594 -22.61 -27.79 -20.90
CA ALA A 594 -22.24 -26.76 -21.87
C ALA A 594 -23.41 -25.84 -22.24
N VAL A 595 -24.61 -26.39 -22.44
CA VAL A 595 -25.78 -25.59 -22.82
C VAL A 595 -26.13 -24.58 -21.74
N GLU A 596 -26.13 -25.01 -20.47
CA GLU A 596 -26.46 -24.15 -19.34
C GLU A 596 -25.38 -23.10 -19.07
N ILE A 597 -24.10 -23.50 -19.15
CA ILE A 597 -22.95 -22.61 -19.00
C ILE A 597 -22.97 -21.49 -20.06
N ASN A 598 -23.31 -21.83 -21.31
CA ASN A 598 -23.47 -20.85 -22.39
C ASN A 598 -24.69 -19.96 -22.17
N ARG A 599 -25.83 -20.52 -21.77
CA ARG A 599 -27.07 -19.78 -21.50
C ARG A 599 -26.87 -18.73 -20.40
N LEU A 600 -26.07 -19.04 -19.39
CA LEU A 600 -25.74 -18.15 -18.27
C LEU A 600 -24.60 -17.17 -18.58
N GLY A 601 -23.92 -17.30 -19.73
CA GLY A 601 -22.80 -16.44 -20.14
C GLY A 601 -21.61 -16.54 -19.19
N LEU A 602 -21.26 -17.75 -18.74
CA LEU A 602 -20.21 -17.95 -17.72
C LEU A 602 -18.80 -18.14 -18.30
N LEU A 603 -18.68 -18.42 -19.60
CA LEU A 603 -17.41 -18.74 -20.23
C LEU A 603 -16.44 -17.56 -20.20
N ALA A 604 -15.15 -17.88 -20.06
CA ALA A 604 -14.08 -16.93 -20.25
C ALA A 604 -14.01 -16.44 -21.70
N GLU A 605 -13.73 -15.15 -21.86
CA GLU A 605 -13.24 -14.63 -23.13
C GLU A 605 -11.92 -15.34 -23.51
N PRO A 606 -11.65 -15.53 -24.82
CA PRO A 606 -10.39 -16.11 -25.26
C PRO A 606 -9.19 -15.31 -24.72
N MET A 607 -8.18 -16.02 -24.22
CA MET A 607 -6.94 -15.39 -23.77
C MET A 607 -6.32 -14.59 -24.92
N LEU A 608 -6.18 -13.27 -24.73
CA LEU A 608 -5.62 -12.36 -25.73
C LEU A 608 -4.27 -12.85 -26.26
N SER A 609 -4.05 -12.77 -27.57
CA SER A 609 -2.74 -13.11 -28.14
C SER A 609 -1.67 -12.10 -27.69
N LEU A 610 -0.38 -12.46 -27.82
CA LEU A 610 0.69 -11.50 -27.52
C LEU A 610 0.63 -10.27 -28.43
N ASP A 611 0.22 -10.44 -29.68
CA ASP A 611 0.10 -9.34 -30.62
C ASP A 611 -1.07 -8.42 -30.26
N ASP A 612 -2.20 -8.97 -29.77
CA ASP A 612 -3.33 -8.19 -29.26
C ASP A 612 -2.96 -7.42 -27.99
N LEU A 613 -2.18 -8.02 -27.09
CA LEU A 613 -1.64 -7.31 -25.92
C LEU A 613 -0.74 -6.14 -26.33
N VAL A 614 0.13 -6.35 -27.33
CA VAL A 614 0.95 -5.27 -27.88
C VAL A 614 0.08 -4.21 -28.57
N ALA A 615 -0.98 -4.61 -29.28
CA ALA A 615 -1.90 -3.69 -29.91
C ALA A 615 -2.65 -2.85 -28.88
N LEU A 616 -3.14 -3.43 -27.77
CA LEU A 616 -3.76 -2.69 -26.67
C LEU A 616 -2.80 -1.69 -26.03
N GLN A 617 -1.51 -2.04 -25.91
CA GLN A 617 -0.47 -1.11 -25.45
C GLN A 617 -0.29 0.08 -26.42
N ASN A 618 -0.51 -0.11 -27.73
CA ASN A 618 -0.33 0.91 -28.76
C ASN A 618 -1.61 1.71 -29.06
N ILE A 619 -2.80 1.11 -29.03
CA ILE A 619 -4.10 1.77 -29.25
C ILE A 619 -4.36 2.81 -28.15
N HIS A 620 -3.85 2.58 -26.95
CA HIS A 620 -3.90 3.58 -25.87
C HIS A 620 -2.94 4.78 -26.08
N VAL A 621 -2.21 4.83 -27.19
CA VAL A 621 -1.33 5.94 -27.60
C VAL A 621 -1.96 6.79 -28.73
N GLU A 622 -2.83 6.22 -29.56
CA GLU A 622 -3.56 6.93 -30.61
C GLU A 622 -5.05 6.99 -30.26
N SER A 623 -5.49 8.15 -29.77
CA SER A 623 -6.91 8.40 -29.55
C SER A 623 -7.71 8.20 -30.84
N LEU A 624 -8.82 7.47 -30.72
CA LEU A 624 -9.84 7.38 -31.76
C LEU A 624 -10.31 8.80 -32.15
N PRO A 625 -10.40 9.15 -33.44
CA PRO A 625 -10.99 10.41 -33.84
C PRO A 625 -12.47 10.43 -33.46
N ALA A 626 -12.92 11.58 -32.95
CA ALA A 626 -14.30 11.85 -32.57
C ALA A 626 -15.30 11.32 -33.62
N THR A 627 -16.26 10.51 -33.18
CA THR A 627 -17.40 10.09 -34.01
C THR A 627 -18.10 11.32 -34.59
N PRO A 628 -18.44 11.32 -35.90
CA PRO A 628 -19.06 12.48 -36.54
C PRO A 628 -20.47 12.66 -36.01
N SER A 629 -20.78 13.90 -35.62
CA SER A 629 -22.12 14.34 -35.27
C SER A 629 -23.08 14.06 -36.44
N LYS A 630 -24.17 13.34 -36.16
CA LYS A 630 -25.31 13.26 -37.07
C LYS A 630 -25.87 14.68 -37.23
N LYS A 631 -25.54 15.34 -38.34
CA LYS A 631 -26.32 16.46 -38.86
C LYS A 631 -27.65 15.89 -39.35
N THR A 632 -28.72 16.24 -38.67
CA THR A 632 -30.09 16.17 -39.18
C THR A 632 -30.15 16.97 -40.47
N CYS A 633 -30.57 16.32 -41.56
CA CYS A 633 -30.98 16.98 -42.78
C CYS A 633 -32.47 16.67 -42.99
N CYS A 634 -33.25 17.74 -43.06
CA CYS A 634 -34.70 17.85 -43.27
C CYS A 634 -35.61 17.40 -42.12
#